data_AF-A0A1P8F558-F1
#
_entry.id   AF-A0A1P8F558-F1
#
_cell.length_a   1.000
_cell.length_b   1.000
_cell.length_c   1.000
_cell.angle_alpha   90.00
_cell.angle_beta   90.00
_cell.angle_gamma   90.00
#
_symmetry.space_group_name_H-M   'P 1'
#
loop_
_entity.id
_entity.type
_entity.pdbx_description
1 polymer ?
#
loop_
_entity_poly.entity_id
_entity_poly.type
_entity_poly.pdbx_seq_one_letter_code
_entity_poly.pdbx_strand_id
1 'polypeptide(L)'
;MDTKIILSVIWGVVTLIFLYGDVIRICSGDFTRMTGTTNFGQSVWLGIAVLMLIPILMIFFTLVLPQPVSRWANIIAAGFFFVFNLVGLPSYPSLYDKFLLAVSMVFNLVTIRYAWNWSS
;
A
#
# COMPACT_ATOMS: atom_id res chain seq x y z
N MET A 1 -17.80 -4.23 -15.56
CA MET A 1 -16.78 -3.19 -15.37
C MET A 1 -15.43 -3.86 -15.59
N ASP A 2 -14.52 -3.24 -16.34
CA ASP A 2 -13.23 -3.86 -16.70
C ASP A 2 -12.40 -4.14 -15.44
N THR A 3 -11.95 -5.39 -15.28
CA THR A 3 -11.13 -5.85 -14.13
C THR A 3 -9.88 -4.98 -13.96
N LYS A 4 -9.29 -4.49 -15.06
CA LYS A 4 -8.15 -3.58 -15.02
C LYS A 4 -8.48 -2.27 -14.30
N ILE A 5 -9.66 -1.72 -14.58
CA ILE A 5 -10.11 -0.47 -13.95
C ILE A 5 -10.35 -0.70 -12.46
N ILE A 6 -11.03 -1.81 -12.10
CA ILE A 6 -11.28 -2.14 -10.70
C ILE A 6 -9.96 -2.26 -9.92
N LEU A 7 -9.01 -3.05 -10.44
CA LEU A 7 -7.71 -3.25 -9.81
C LEU A 7 -6.92 -1.92 -9.72
N SER A 8 -6.94 -1.09 -10.76
CA SER A 8 -6.30 0.24 -10.76
C SER A 8 -6.90 1.16 -9.69
N VAL A 9 -8.22 1.18 -9.57
CA VAL A 9 -8.93 1.95 -8.54
C VAL A 9 -8.59 1.44 -7.14
N ILE A 10 -8.49 0.11 -6.94
CA ILE A 10 -8.09 -0.45 -5.64
C ILE A 10 -6.68 0.05 -5.25
N TRP A 11 -5.72 0.07 -6.18
CA TRP A 11 -4.40 0.65 -5.90
C TRP A 11 -4.48 2.14 -5.57
N GLY A 12 -5.34 2.90 -6.25
CA GLY A 12 -5.62 4.29 -5.89
C GLY A 12 -6.13 4.44 -4.45
N VAL A 13 -7.06 3.58 -4.02
CA VAL A 13 -7.54 3.55 -2.64
C VAL A 13 -6.42 3.22 -1.66
N VAL A 14 -5.58 2.22 -1.93
CA VAL A 14 -4.44 1.84 -1.07
C VAL A 14 -3.45 3.00 -0.94
N THR A 15 -3.10 3.67 -2.05
CA THR A 15 -2.24 4.85 -2.05
C THR A 15 -2.81 5.98 -1.20
N LEU A 16 -4.11 6.26 -1.32
CA LEU A 16 -4.77 7.30 -0.54
C LEU A 16 -4.82 6.96 0.95
N ILE A 17 -5.02 5.70 1.32
CA ILE A 17 -4.98 5.25 2.73
C ILE A 17 -3.59 5.50 3.33
N PHE A 18 -2.51 5.17 2.61
CA PHE A 18 -1.16 5.44 3.10
C PHE A 18 -0.88 6.93 3.24
N LEU A 19 -1.22 7.73 2.23
CA LEU A 19 -1.02 9.18 2.25
C LEU A 19 -1.82 9.83 3.40
N TYR A 20 -3.06 9.40 3.61
CA TYR A 20 -3.89 9.90 4.70
C TYR A 20 -3.32 9.51 6.08
N GLY A 21 -2.78 8.30 6.23
CA GLY A 21 -2.05 7.89 7.43
C GLY A 21 -0.86 8.81 7.73
N ASP A 22 -0.07 9.15 6.71
CA ASP A 22 1.07 10.06 6.86
C ASP A 22 0.61 11.47 7.26
N VAL A 23 -0.45 11.99 6.66
CA VAL A 23 -1.05 13.29 7.03
C VAL A 23 -1.47 13.30 8.50
N ILE A 24 -2.15 12.25 8.98
CA ILE A 24 -2.54 12.17 10.39
C ILE A 24 -1.32 12.09 11.31
N ARG A 25 -0.27 11.34 10.97
CA ARG A 25 0.96 11.27 11.77
C ARG A 25 1.65 12.62 11.90
N ILE A 26 1.64 13.42 10.83
CA ILE A 26 2.19 14.78 10.84
C ILE A 26 1.30 15.68 11.72
N CYS A 27 -0.02 15.68 11.54
CA CYS A 27 -0.95 16.53 12.28
C CYS A 27 -1.05 16.17 13.78
N SER A 28 -0.91 14.89 14.13
CA SER A 28 -0.94 14.42 15.53
C SER A 28 0.38 14.65 16.28
N GLY A 29 1.45 15.02 15.56
CA GLY A 29 2.80 15.16 16.12
C GLY A 29 3.52 13.83 16.38
N ASP A 30 2.91 12.69 16.04
CA ASP A 30 3.54 11.38 16.16
C ASP A 30 4.77 11.25 15.25
N PHE A 31 4.75 11.92 14.10
CA PHE A 31 5.91 12.02 13.22
C PHE A 31 7.13 12.62 13.94
N THR A 32 6.95 13.75 14.64
CA THR A 32 8.02 14.42 15.40
C THR A 32 8.51 13.57 16.57
N ARG A 33 7.61 12.82 17.23
CA ARG A 33 8.00 11.89 18.29
C ARG A 33 8.87 10.74 17.77
N MET A 34 8.53 10.18 16.60
CA MET A 34 9.30 9.09 15.99
C MET A 34 10.67 9.56 15.47
N THR A 35 10.74 10.73 14.81
CA THR A 35 12.00 11.27 14.28
C THR A 35 12.89 11.86 15.36
N GLY A 36 12.31 12.35 16.47
CA GLY A 36 13.07 12.86 17.62
C GLY A 36 13.79 11.77 18.41
N THR A 37 13.32 10.53 18.36
CA THR A 37 13.94 9.36 19.02
C THR A 37 14.84 8.55 18.10
N THR A 38 14.72 8.70 16.78
CA THR A 38 15.48 7.92 15.80
C THR A 38 15.77 8.76 14.56
N ASN A 39 17.03 9.11 14.36
CA ASN A 39 17.48 9.80 13.14
C ASN A 39 17.46 8.83 11.97
N PHE A 40 16.38 8.84 11.19
CA PHE A 40 16.33 8.11 9.92
C PHE A 40 17.32 8.75 8.94
N GLY A 41 18.35 7.98 8.56
CA GLY A 41 19.32 8.40 7.54
C GLY A 41 18.70 8.53 6.16
N GLN A 42 19.36 9.26 5.26
CA GLN A 42 18.93 9.48 3.87
C GLN A 42 18.61 8.17 3.13
N SER A 43 19.36 7.09 3.40
CA SER A 43 19.14 5.78 2.82
C SER A 43 17.79 5.16 3.20
N VAL A 44 17.36 5.34 4.45
CA VAL A 44 16.06 4.83 4.91
C VAL A 44 14.92 5.60 4.25
N TRP A 45 15.03 6.93 4.16
CA TRP A 45 14.05 7.77 3.45
C TRP A 45 13.92 7.39 1.98
N LEU A 46 15.05 7.14 1.30
CA LEU A 46 15.04 6.66 -0.07
C LEU A 46 14.34 5.29 -0.17
N GLY A 47 14.61 4.37 0.76
CA GLY A 47 13.94 3.07 0.84
C GLY A 47 12.41 3.20 0.97
N ILE A 48 11.93 4.08 1.85
CA ILE A 48 10.49 4.35 2.03
C ILE A 48 9.90 4.96 0.75
N ALA A 49 10.61 5.89 0.09
CA ALA A 49 10.15 6.49 -1.15
C ALA A 49 10.00 5.45 -2.28
N VAL A 50 10.97 4.54 -2.44
CA VAL A 50 10.89 3.44 -3.41
C VAL A 50 9.74 2.48 -3.05
N LEU A 51 9.56 2.17 -1.77
CA LEU A 51 8.49 1.30 -1.30
C LEU A 51 7.11 1.90 -1.64
N MET A 52 6.88 3.18 -1.34
CA MET A 52 5.62 3.87 -1.58
C MET A 52 5.36 4.19 -3.06
N LEU A 53 6.40 4.15 -3.90
CA LEU A 53 6.25 4.27 -5.35
C LEU A 53 5.55 3.05 -5.97
N ILE A 54 5.70 1.86 -5.37
CA ILE A 54 5.11 0.61 -5.87
C ILE A 54 3.58 0.73 -6.06
N PRO A 55 2.77 1.10 -5.04
CA PRO A 55 1.32 1.20 -5.21
C PRO A 55 0.92 2.28 -6.20
N ILE A 56 1.69 3.38 -6.29
CA ILE A 56 1.45 4.45 -7.28
C ILE A 56 1.64 3.92 -8.70
N LEU A 57 2.72 3.19 -8.96
CA LEU A 57 2.99 2.59 -10.27
C LEU A 57 1.96 1.51 -10.62
N MET A 58 1.48 0.77 -9.63
CA MET A 58 0.47 -0.27 -9.84
C MET A 58 -0.87 0.28 -10.37
N ILE A 59 -1.22 1.54 -10.07
CA ILE A 59 -2.39 2.21 -10.67
C ILE A 59 -2.26 2.22 -12.20
N PHE A 60 -1.09 2.60 -12.70
CA PHE A 60 -0.81 2.70 -14.14
C PHE A 60 -0.54 1.33 -14.78
N PHE A 61 0.33 0.52 -14.17
CA PHE A 61 0.72 -0.78 -14.71
C PHE A 61 -0.45 -1.73 -14.84
N THR A 62 -1.42 -1.68 -13.94
CA THR A 62 -2.62 -2.50 -14.05
C THR A 62 -3.40 -2.25 -15.35
N LEU A 63 -3.42 -1.00 -15.83
CA LEU A 63 -4.13 -0.60 -17.05
C LEU A 63 -3.33 -0.95 -18.32
N VAL A 64 -2.02 -0.74 -18.28
CA VAL A 64 -1.15 -0.84 -19.46
C VAL A 64 -0.64 -2.25 -19.72
N LEU A 65 -0.37 -3.04 -18.67
CA LEU A 65 0.20 -4.37 -18.84
C LEU A 65 -0.81 -5.35 -19.45
N PRO A 66 -0.32 -6.34 -20.23
CA PRO A 66 -1.16 -7.42 -20.71
C PRO A 66 -1.68 -8.25 -19.54
N GLN A 67 -2.87 -8.83 -19.71
CA GLN A 67 -3.60 -9.56 -18.68
C GLN A 67 -2.75 -10.54 -17.86
N PRO A 68 -1.95 -11.45 -18.46
CA PRO A 68 -1.22 -12.44 -17.69
C PRO A 68 -0.16 -11.80 -16.79
N VAL A 69 0.51 -10.74 -17.26
CA VAL A 69 1.54 -10.04 -16.49
C VAL A 69 0.90 -9.19 -15.39
N SER A 70 -0.16 -8.45 -15.73
CA SER A 70 -0.90 -7.60 -14.78
C SER A 70 -1.47 -8.44 -13.63
N ARG A 71 -2.01 -9.62 -13.92
CA ARG A 71 -2.54 -10.55 -12.91
C ARG A 71 -1.48 -10.94 -11.88
N TRP A 72 -0.32 -11.41 -12.32
CA TRP A 72 0.74 -11.82 -11.39
C TRP A 72 1.36 -10.64 -10.65
N ALA A 73 1.56 -9.50 -11.33
CA ALA A 73 2.06 -8.28 -10.70
C ALA A 73 1.13 -7.82 -9.55
N ASN A 74 -0.18 -7.83 -9.77
CA ASN A 74 -1.18 -7.49 -8.76
C ASN A 74 -1.15 -8.44 -7.56
N ILE A 75 -1.09 -9.75 -7.80
CA ILE A 75 -1.05 -10.77 -6.72
C ILE A 75 0.22 -10.62 -5.89
N ILE A 76 1.39 -10.51 -6.54
CA ILE A 76 2.67 -10.41 -5.84
C ILE A 76 2.74 -9.11 -5.04
N ALA A 77 2.39 -7.97 -5.65
CA ALA A 77 2.44 -6.67 -4.97
C ALA A 77 1.46 -6.62 -3.80
N ALA A 78 0.22 -7.09 -3.98
CA ALA A 78 -0.77 -7.12 -2.89
C ALA A 78 -0.38 -8.08 -1.77
N GLY A 79 0.18 -9.26 -2.11
CA GLY A 79 0.71 -10.20 -1.13
C GLY A 79 1.87 -9.61 -0.33
N PHE A 80 2.80 -8.93 -0.99
CA PHE A 80 3.90 -8.23 -0.35
C PHE A 80 3.40 -7.16 0.62
N PHE A 81 2.49 -6.26 0.18
CA PHE A 81 1.95 -5.21 1.06
C PHE A 81 1.10 -5.76 2.20
N PHE A 82 0.40 -6.86 1.98
CA PHE A 82 -0.34 -7.54 3.04
C PHE A 82 0.60 -8.06 4.13
N VAL A 83 1.66 -8.79 3.76
CA VAL A 83 2.64 -9.31 4.74
C VAL A 83 3.42 -8.17 5.39
N PHE A 84 3.84 -7.17 4.62
CA PHE A 84 4.54 -5.99 5.12
C PHE A 84 3.71 -5.25 6.17
N ASN A 85 2.43 -4.99 5.88
CA ASN A 85 1.52 -4.36 6.83
C ASN A 85 1.24 -5.26 8.03
N LEU A 86 1.10 -6.57 7.84
CA LEU A 86 0.86 -7.52 8.94
C LEU A 86 2.02 -7.53 9.94
N VAL A 87 3.26 -7.49 9.45
CA VAL A 87 4.48 -7.42 10.28
C VAL A 87 4.67 -6.02 10.88
N GLY A 88 4.29 -4.97 10.15
CA GLY A 88 4.42 -3.59 10.60
C GLY A 88 3.36 -3.14 11.63
N LEU A 89 2.14 -3.69 11.57
CA LEU A 89 0.99 -3.27 12.38
C LEU A 89 1.22 -3.28 13.90
N PRO A 90 1.93 -4.28 14.50
CA PRO A 90 2.26 -4.27 15.92
C PRO A 90 3.17 -3.10 16.34
N SER A 91 3.97 -2.57 15.42
CA SER A 91 4.95 -1.52 15.69
C SER A 91 4.35 -0.11 15.77
N TYR A 92 3.10 0.07 15.32
CA TYR A 92 2.44 1.38 15.37
C TYR A 92 1.77 1.59 16.74
N PRO A 93 2.06 2.68 17.46
CA PRO A 93 1.45 2.95 18.77
C PRO A 93 0.02 3.50 18.62
N SER A 94 -0.28 4.18 17.50
CA SER A 94 -1.55 4.90 17.32
C SER A 94 -2.68 3.98 16.81
N LEU A 95 -3.90 4.23 17.29
CA LEU A 95 -5.09 3.46 16.88
C LEU A 95 -5.52 3.78 15.45
N TYR A 96 -5.33 5.03 14.99
CA TYR A 96 -5.70 5.43 13.64
C TYR A 96 -4.84 4.73 12.58
N ASP A 97 -3.53 4.54 12.84
CA ASP A 97 -2.66 3.81 11.93
C ASP A 97 -3.08 2.35 11.80
N LYS A 98 -3.34 1.69 12.94
CA LYS A 98 -3.82 0.29 12.95
C LYS A 98 -5.12 0.14 12.17
N PHE A 99 -6.06 1.07 12.32
CA PHE A 99 -7.31 1.05 11.58
C PHE A 99 -7.08 1.21 10.07
N LEU A 100 -6.33 2.23 9.65
CA LEU A 100 -6.03 2.47 8.24
C LEU A 100 -5.26 1.31 7.60
N LEU A 101 -4.28 0.74 8.31
CA LEU A 101 -3.54 -0.44 7.88
C LEU A 101 -4.43 -1.69 7.79
N ALA A 102 -5.36 -1.87 8.73
CA ALA A 102 -6.34 -2.97 8.64
C ALA A 102 -7.23 -2.84 7.40
N VAL A 103 -7.71 -1.63 7.11
CA VAL A 103 -8.50 -1.36 5.91
C VAL A 103 -7.68 -1.60 4.64
N SER A 104 -6.42 -1.16 4.58
CA SER A 104 -5.56 -1.41 3.41
C SER A 104 -5.27 -2.90 3.21
N MET A 105 -5.15 -3.70 4.28
CA MET A 105 -5.01 -5.14 4.19
C MET A 105 -6.26 -5.80 3.57
N VAL A 106 -7.46 -5.34 3.90
CA VAL A 106 -8.70 -5.81 3.25
C VAL A 106 -8.64 -5.54 1.75
N PHE A 107 -8.24 -4.33 1.34
CA PHE A 107 -8.10 -4.00 -0.08
C PHE A 107 -7.04 -4.85 -0.78
N ASN A 108 -5.93 -5.20 -0.13
CA ASN A 108 -4.94 -6.12 -0.70
C ASN A 108 -5.52 -7.54 -0.91
N LEU A 109 -6.29 -8.06 0.04
CA LEU A 109 -6.98 -9.35 -0.14
C LEU A 109 -8.00 -9.30 -1.29
N VAL A 110 -8.72 -8.19 -1.42
CA VAL A 110 -9.65 -7.93 -2.52
C VAL A 110 -8.88 -7.91 -3.85
N THR A 111 -7.74 -7.22 -3.95
CA THR A 111 -6.85 -7.23 -5.13
C THR A 111 -6.46 -8.64 -5.53
N ILE A 112 -6.01 -9.47 -4.57
CA ILE A 112 -5.64 -10.87 -4.84
C ILE A 112 -6.84 -11.65 -5.38
N ARG A 113 -8.01 -11.50 -4.76
CA ARG A 113 -9.23 -12.20 -5.20
C ARG A 113 -9.66 -11.77 -6.61
N TYR A 114 -9.65 -10.48 -6.92
CA TYR A 114 -10.01 -9.98 -8.26
C TYR A 114 -9.00 -10.42 -9.31
N ALA A 115 -7.70 -10.33 -9.01
CA ALA A 115 -6.66 -10.79 -9.91
C ALA A 115 -6.71 -12.31 -10.14
N TRP A 116 -7.03 -13.10 -9.10
CA TRP A 116 -7.15 -14.55 -9.23
C TRP A 116 -8.31 -15.00 -10.11
N ASN A 117 -9.46 -14.33 -9.99
CA ASN A 117 -10.66 -14.63 -10.78
C ASN A 117 -10.61 -14.05 -12.20
N TRP A 118 -9.57 -13.28 -12.55
CA TRP A 118 -9.41 -12.74 -13.89
C TRP A 118 -8.97 -13.85 -14.85
N SER A 119 -9.93 -14.44 -15.58
CA SER A 119 -9.68 -15.59 -16.45
C SER A 119 -9.40 -15.24 -17.91
N SER A 120 -9.67 -14.01 -18.37
CA SER A 120 -9.37 -13.52 -19.73
C SER A 120 -9.35 -12.00 -19.77
#